data_AF-A0A5Q0P3U8-F1
#
_entry.id   AF-A0A5Q0P3U8-F1
#
_cell.length_a   1.000
_cell.length_b   1.000
_cell.length_c   1.000
_cell.angle_alpha   90.00
_cell.angle_beta   90.00
_cell.angle_gamma   90.00
#
_symmetry.space_group_name_H-M   'P 1'
#
loop_
_entity.id
_entity.type
_entity.pdbx_description
1 polymer ?
#
loop_
_entity_poly.entity_id
_entity_poly.type
_entity_poly.pdbx_seq_one_letter_code
_entity_poly.pdbx_strand_id
1 'polypeptide(L)'
;MKKSENLVATLLVIYGILCAISIALYALIQLFVDDKPTATNLLLWSATIFAPIAVLMTYTSWKEQKREEEVANLARKLHIDLTKISSFVVDIAQSQNPKSRTTLIQKDGAKYLLKNFSSIISIHMGDLGRVKEYCNDEYSKVIDTFLLETEKVHQYIVYSAWELRKVDYQGVDLSDYHNNFRRMCDCLFEISNYRN
;
A
#
# COMPACT_ATOMS: atom_id res chain seq x y z
N MET A 1 -4.32 19.92 2.15
CA MET A 1 -2.89 20.34 2.07
C MET A 1 -2.18 19.87 3.32
N LYS A 2 -1.23 18.93 3.19
CA LYS A 2 -0.55 18.30 4.32
C LYS A 2 0.46 19.30 4.93
N LYS A 3 0.41 19.46 6.26
CA LYS A 3 1.17 20.44 7.08
C LYS A 3 2.69 20.50 6.80
N SER A 4 3.28 19.43 6.26
CA SER A 4 4.71 19.31 5.93
C SER A 4 5.14 20.03 4.65
N GLU A 5 4.29 20.06 3.61
CA GLU A 5 4.58 20.79 2.36
C GLU A 5 4.69 22.29 2.62
N ASN A 6 3.85 22.78 3.55
CA ASN A 6 3.86 24.16 4.00
C ASN A 6 5.18 24.54 4.70
N LEU A 7 5.80 23.61 5.44
CA LEU A 7 7.05 23.88 6.15
C LEU A 7 8.24 24.07 5.20
N VAL A 8 8.40 23.17 4.22
CA VAL A 8 9.47 23.25 3.21
C VAL A 8 9.33 24.53 2.38
N ALA A 9 8.12 24.82 1.92
CA ALA A 9 7.83 26.04 1.17
C ALA A 9 8.14 27.30 2.00
N THR A 10 7.73 27.31 3.28
CA THR A 10 8.01 28.42 4.19
C THR A 10 9.52 28.60 4.42
N LEU A 11 10.27 27.51 4.60
CA LEU A 11 11.72 27.54 4.75
C LEU A 11 12.43 28.09 3.49
N LEU A 12 11.98 27.72 2.30
CA LEU A 12 12.51 28.26 1.04
C LEU A 12 12.23 29.76 0.89
N VAL A 13 11.03 30.22 1.28
CA VAL A 13 10.69 31.65 1.26
C VAL A 13 11.57 32.43 2.23
N ILE A 14 11.71 31.94 3.47
CA ILE A 14 12.58 32.57 4.48
C ILE A 14 14.03 32.61 3.99
N TYR A 15 14.52 31.49 3.43
CA TYR A 15 15.86 31.42 2.85
C TYR A 15 16.05 32.42 1.70
N GLY A 16 15.07 32.55 0.79
CA GLY A 16 15.10 33.50 -0.30
C GLY A 16 15.19 34.96 0.18
N ILE A 17 14.43 35.31 1.22
CA ILE A 17 14.49 36.65 1.84
C ILE A 17 15.86 36.90 2.47
N LEU A 18 16.37 35.94 3.26
CA LEU A 18 17.70 36.03 3.87
C LEU A 18 18.81 36.18 2.83
N CYS A 19 18.76 35.39 1.76
CA CYS A 19 19.71 35.45 0.66
C CYS A 19 19.69 36.82 -0.03
N ALA A 20 18.50 37.36 -0.33
CA ALA A 20 18.35 38.69 -0.91
C ALA A 20 18.92 39.79 0.00
N ILE A 21 18.69 39.70 1.31
CA ILE A 21 19.28 40.62 2.30
C ILE A 21 20.81 40.49 2.33
N SER A 22 21.35 39.27 2.34
CA SER A 22 22.80 39.03 2.32
C SER A 22 23.47 39.60 1.06
N ILE A 23 22.82 39.49 -0.10
CA ILE A 23 23.30 40.09 -1.36
C ILE A 23 23.25 41.63 -1.30
N ALA A 24 22.16 42.20 -0.78
CA ALA A 24 22.03 43.64 -0.62
C ALA A 24 23.09 44.21 0.34
N LEU A 25 23.33 43.54 1.47
CA LEU A 25 24.36 43.91 2.44
C LEU A 25 25.77 43.74 1.85
N TYR A 26 26.03 42.69 1.08
CA TYR A 26 27.29 42.51 0.36
C TYR A 26 27.59 43.71 -0.56
N ALA A 27 26.60 44.13 -1.36
CA ALA A 27 26.73 45.27 -2.27
C ALA A 27 27.00 46.59 -1.51
N LEU A 28 26.31 46.81 -0.39
CA LEU A 28 26.52 47.98 0.46
C LEU A 28 27.92 47.98 1.11
N ILE A 29 28.38 46.84 1.63
CA ILE A 29 29.71 46.74 2.26
C ILE A 29 30.81 47.00 1.22
N GLN A 30 30.69 46.48 0.00
CA GLN A 30 31.65 46.79 -1.07
C GLN A 30 31.65 48.27 -1.46
N LEU A 31 30.48 48.93 -1.49
CA LEU A 31 30.38 50.33 -1.89
C LEU A 31 30.90 51.30 -0.82
N PHE A 32 30.71 51.01 0.46
CA PHE A 32 30.95 51.98 1.54
C PHE A 32 32.11 51.63 2.48
N VAL A 33 32.52 50.36 2.57
CA VAL A 33 33.47 49.89 3.60
C VAL A 33 34.70 49.18 2.99
N ASP A 34 34.59 48.67 1.75
CA ASP A 34 35.64 47.90 1.02
C ASP A 34 36.23 46.71 1.80
N ASP A 35 35.45 46.14 2.73
CA ASP A 35 35.81 44.96 3.53
C ASP A 35 35.28 43.66 2.87
N LYS A 36 36.04 43.17 1.90
CA LYS A 36 35.72 41.95 1.13
C LYS A 36 35.62 40.67 1.98
N PRO A 37 36.51 40.42 2.97
CA PRO A 37 36.40 39.25 3.84
C PRO A 37 35.06 39.15 4.58
N THR A 38 34.61 40.24 5.20
CA THR A 38 33.35 40.25 5.97
C THR A 38 32.14 40.04 5.07
N ALA A 39 32.11 40.70 3.91
CA ALA A 39 31.04 40.54 2.93
C ALA A 39 30.95 39.11 2.39
N THR A 40 32.10 38.48 2.14
CA THR A 40 32.18 37.09 1.64
C THR A 40 31.73 36.09 2.70
N ASN A 41 32.12 36.29 3.97
CA ASN A 41 31.66 35.46 5.07
C ASN A 41 30.13 35.51 5.23
N LEU A 42 29.50 36.67 5.07
CA LEU A 42 28.04 36.81 5.14
C LEU A 42 27.32 35.96 4.07
N LEU A 43 27.84 35.95 2.84
CA LEU A 43 27.32 35.09 1.77
C LEU A 43 27.55 33.61 2.07
N LEU A 44 28.70 33.26 2.64
CA LEU A 44 29.02 31.89 3.02
C LEU A 44 28.05 31.35 4.08
N TRP A 45 27.69 32.16 5.08
CA TRP A 45 26.68 31.82 6.09
C TRP A 45 25.28 31.66 5.50
N SER A 46 24.94 32.41 4.44
CA SER A 46 23.68 32.17 3.74
C SER A 46 23.69 30.81 3.04
N ALA A 47 24.80 30.43 2.40
CA ALA A 47 24.92 29.14 1.71
C ALA A 47 24.85 27.92 2.66
N THR A 48 25.34 28.04 3.90
CA THR A 48 25.28 26.95 4.88
C THR A 48 23.86 26.64 5.35
N ILE A 49 22.93 27.60 5.28
CA ILE A 49 21.50 27.41 5.62
C ILE A 49 20.78 26.61 4.51
N PHE A 50 21.25 26.68 3.26
CA PHE A 50 20.64 25.95 2.14
C PHE A 50 20.81 24.44 2.25
N ALA A 51 21.99 23.97 2.66
CA ALA A 51 22.31 22.55 2.75
C ALA A 51 21.30 21.73 3.60
N PRO A 52 20.95 22.11 4.85
CA PRO A 52 19.95 21.38 5.63
C PRO A 52 18.54 21.45 5.02
N ILE A 53 18.16 22.53 4.33
CA ILE A 53 16.86 22.63 3.63
C ILE A 53 16.83 21.61 2.48
N ALA A 54 17.89 21.55 1.68
CA ALA A 54 18.02 20.60 0.57
C ALA A 54 18.00 19.14 1.07
N VAL A 55 18.67 18.85 2.18
CA VAL A 55 18.62 17.54 2.83
C VAL A 55 17.19 17.20 3.27
N LEU A 56 16.48 18.14 3.89
CA LEU A 56 15.11 17.91 4.33
C LEU A 56 14.17 17.63 3.16
N MET A 57 14.28 18.38 2.06
CA MET A 57 13.52 18.14 0.82
C MET A 57 13.82 16.76 0.21
N THR A 58 15.10 16.40 0.15
CA THR A 58 15.54 15.12 -0.41
C THR A 58 15.04 13.98 0.47
N TYR A 59 15.12 14.12 1.79
CA TYR A 59 14.66 13.13 2.75
C TYR A 59 13.14 12.94 2.68
N THR A 60 12.36 14.01 2.61
CA THR A 60 10.89 13.90 2.49
C THR A 60 10.48 13.21 1.19
N SER A 61 11.16 13.55 0.10
CA SER A 61 10.92 12.93 -1.21
C SER A 61 11.31 11.46 -1.18
N TRP A 62 12.52 11.14 -0.69
CA TRP A 62 13.00 9.76 -0.56
C TRP A 62 12.10 8.91 0.33
N LYS A 63 11.63 9.46 1.46
CA LYS A 63 10.70 8.77 2.35
C LYS A 63 9.39 8.44 1.66
N GLU A 64 8.83 9.36 0.86
CA GLU A 64 7.61 9.11 0.09
C GLU A 64 7.85 8.01 -0.96
N GLN A 65 8.96 8.11 -1.71
CA GLN A 65 9.33 7.12 -2.71
C GLN A 65 9.54 5.73 -2.09
N LYS A 66 10.17 5.64 -0.92
CA LYS A 66 10.37 4.37 -0.21
C LYS A 66 9.06 3.78 0.30
N ARG A 67 8.14 4.62 0.79
CA ARG A 67 6.81 4.15 1.19
C ARG A 67 6.05 3.55 0.01
N GLU A 68 6.07 4.20 -1.15
CA GLU A 68 5.43 3.68 -2.36
C GLU A 68 6.05 2.34 -2.79
N GLU A 69 7.37 2.20 -2.71
CA GLU A 69 8.10 0.96 -3.03
C GLU A 69 7.70 -0.18 -2.09
N GLU A 70 7.58 0.08 -0.79
CA GLU A 70 7.12 -0.91 0.19
C GLU A 70 5.69 -1.39 -0.11
N VAL A 71 4.78 -0.47 -0.44
CA VAL A 71 3.39 -0.79 -0.80
C VAL A 71 3.34 -1.61 -2.09
N ALA A 72 4.11 -1.23 -3.11
CA ALA A 72 4.17 -1.98 -4.36
C ALA A 72 4.71 -3.41 -4.16
N ASN A 73 5.73 -3.57 -3.31
CA ASN A 73 6.28 -4.88 -2.97
C ASN A 73 5.29 -5.73 -2.18
N LEU A 74 4.57 -5.13 -1.24
CA LEU A 74 3.51 -5.82 -0.49
C LEU A 74 2.37 -6.24 -1.42
N ALA A 75 1.92 -5.36 -2.30
CA ALA A 75 0.89 -5.66 -3.30
C ALA A 75 1.31 -6.79 -4.24
N ARG A 76 2.58 -6.79 -4.70
CA ARG A 76 3.13 -7.88 -5.53
C ARG A 76 3.10 -9.21 -4.80
N LYS A 77 3.52 -9.23 -3.53
CA LYS A 77 3.50 -10.44 -2.70
C LYS A 77 2.07 -10.96 -2.55
N LEU A 78 1.13 -10.07 -2.21
CA LEU A 78 -0.29 -10.41 -2.10
C LEU A 78 -0.86 -10.95 -3.41
N HIS A 79 -0.55 -10.33 -4.54
CA HIS A 79 -0.99 -10.79 -5.86
C HIS A 79 -0.50 -12.23 -6.14
N ILE A 80 0.77 -12.52 -5.88
CA ILE A 80 1.35 -13.86 -6.04
C ILE A 80 0.65 -14.88 -5.12
N ASP A 81 0.48 -14.55 -3.85
CA ASP A 81 -0.08 -15.46 -2.87
C ASP A 81 -1.56 -15.74 -3.15
N LEU A 82 -2.36 -14.70 -3.44
CA LEU A 82 -3.77 -14.82 -3.79
C LEU A 82 -3.96 -15.62 -5.09
N THR A 83 -3.14 -15.38 -6.12
CA THR A 83 -3.24 -16.13 -7.39
C THR A 83 -2.99 -17.62 -7.19
N LYS A 84 -2.01 -17.99 -6.36
CA LYS A 84 -1.74 -19.41 -6.00
C LYS A 84 -2.92 -20.05 -5.26
N ILE A 85 -3.59 -19.30 -4.39
CA ILE A 85 -4.78 -19.78 -3.68
C ILE A 85 -5.94 -19.97 -4.67
N SER A 86 -6.12 -19.02 -5.59
CA SER A 86 -7.14 -19.15 -6.62
C SER A 86 -6.93 -20.38 -7.49
N SER A 87 -5.71 -20.67 -7.92
CA SER A 87 -5.45 -21.88 -8.72
C SER A 87 -5.75 -23.15 -7.92
N PHE A 88 -5.38 -23.19 -6.63
CA PHE A 88 -5.69 -24.31 -5.75
C PHE A 88 -7.19 -24.53 -5.56
N VAL A 89 -7.98 -23.46 -5.41
CA VAL A 89 -9.45 -23.55 -5.33
C VAL A 89 -10.07 -24.04 -6.64
N VAL A 90 -9.55 -23.59 -7.78
CA VAL A 90 -9.99 -24.05 -9.11
C VAL A 90 -9.63 -25.52 -9.33
N ASP A 91 -8.45 -25.97 -8.93
CA ASP A 91 -8.04 -27.38 -9.03
C ASP A 91 -8.94 -28.29 -8.18
N ILE A 92 -9.32 -27.84 -6.98
CA ILE A 92 -10.30 -28.54 -6.14
C ILE A 92 -11.67 -28.61 -6.85
N ALA A 93 -12.12 -27.49 -7.43
CA ALA A 93 -13.40 -27.41 -8.13
C ALA A 93 -13.43 -28.26 -9.42
N GLN A 94 -12.31 -28.38 -10.14
CA GLN A 94 -12.19 -29.15 -11.37
C GLN A 94 -11.90 -30.64 -11.13
N SER A 95 -11.41 -31.03 -9.95
CA SER A 95 -11.25 -32.43 -9.53
C SER A 95 -12.57 -33.21 -9.33
N GLN A 96 -13.71 -32.59 -9.68
CA GLN A 96 -15.07 -33.15 -9.64
C GLN A 96 -15.34 -34.24 -10.69
N ASN A 97 -14.46 -35.24 -10.77
CA ASN A 97 -14.85 -36.55 -11.27
C ASN A 97 -15.68 -37.24 -10.16
N PRO A 98 -16.96 -37.57 -10.37
CA PRO A 98 -17.89 -37.97 -9.29
C PRO A 98 -17.52 -39.28 -8.57
N LYS A 99 -16.59 -40.10 -9.10
CA LYS A 99 -16.14 -41.35 -8.45
C LYS A 99 -15.12 -41.15 -7.31
N SER A 100 -14.49 -39.98 -7.21
CA SER A 100 -13.55 -39.62 -6.12
C SER A 100 -14.20 -38.82 -4.98
N ARG A 101 -15.50 -38.49 -5.09
CA ARG A 101 -16.26 -37.69 -4.10
C ARG A 101 -16.30 -38.28 -2.70
N THR A 102 -16.26 -39.60 -2.56
CA THR A 102 -16.51 -40.29 -1.30
C THR A 102 -15.29 -40.46 -0.40
N THR A 103 -14.08 -40.15 -0.87
CA THR A 103 -12.83 -40.46 -0.13
C THR A 103 -12.00 -39.25 0.30
N LEU A 104 -12.10 -38.08 -0.37
CA LEU A 104 -11.33 -36.88 0.00
C LEU A 104 -12.13 -35.79 0.73
N ILE A 105 -13.46 -35.79 0.62
CA ILE A 105 -14.36 -35.01 1.50
C ILE A 105 -14.58 -35.82 2.79
N GLN A 106 -13.50 -36.37 3.37
CA GLN A 106 -13.53 -36.73 4.77
C GLN A 106 -13.51 -35.42 5.56
N LYS A 107 -14.23 -35.40 6.67
CA LYS A 107 -14.37 -34.29 7.63
C LYS A 107 -13.07 -33.52 7.89
N ASP A 108 -11.93 -34.20 7.81
CA ASP A 108 -10.59 -33.65 8.00
C ASP A 108 -10.07 -32.82 6.83
N GLY A 109 -10.42 -33.15 5.58
CA GLY A 109 -10.06 -32.36 4.39
C GLY A 109 -10.78 -31.01 4.34
N ALA A 110 -12.08 -31.00 4.63
CA ALA A 110 -12.84 -29.75 4.76
C ALA A 110 -12.33 -28.90 5.93
N LYS A 111 -11.99 -29.52 7.07
CA LYS A 111 -11.43 -28.84 8.25
C LYS A 111 -10.02 -28.28 7.99
N TYR A 112 -9.20 -29.00 7.21
CA TYR A 112 -7.88 -28.54 6.75
C TYR A 112 -8.01 -27.35 5.80
N LEU A 113 -8.94 -27.42 4.84
CA LEU A 113 -9.25 -26.30 3.93
C LEU A 113 -9.76 -25.08 4.69
N LEU A 114 -10.68 -25.25 5.64
CA LEU A 114 -11.18 -24.18 6.52
C LEU A 114 -10.08 -23.54 7.36
N LYS A 115 -9.21 -24.35 7.98
CA LYS A 115 -8.11 -23.86 8.82
C LYS A 115 -7.09 -23.09 7.99
N ASN A 116 -6.76 -23.59 6.80
CA ASN A 116 -5.85 -22.92 5.89
C ASN A 116 -6.49 -21.64 5.33
N PHE A 117 -7.76 -21.69 4.93
CA PHE A 117 -8.48 -20.53 4.40
C PHE A 117 -8.65 -19.43 5.44
N SER A 118 -8.99 -19.75 6.71
CA SER A 118 -9.07 -18.74 7.76
C SER A 118 -7.70 -18.15 8.11
N SER A 119 -6.65 -18.97 8.14
CA SER A 119 -5.28 -18.52 8.36
C SER A 119 -4.84 -17.57 7.25
N ILE A 120 -5.06 -17.97 5.99
CA ILE A 120 -4.76 -17.19 4.78
C ILE A 120 -5.53 -15.86 4.78
N ILE A 121 -6.84 -15.89 5.06
CA ILE A 121 -7.66 -14.68 5.14
C ILE A 121 -7.15 -13.75 6.23
N SER A 122 -6.87 -14.26 7.42
CA SER A 122 -6.43 -13.42 8.54
C SER A 122 -5.10 -12.71 8.26
N ILE A 123 -4.16 -13.40 7.62
CA ILE A 123 -2.85 -12.85 7.23
C ILE A 123 -3.02 -11.81 6.11
N HIS A 124 -3.76 -12.15 5.06
CA HIS A 124 -3.88 -11.28 3.89
C HIS A 124 -4.85 -10.11 4.09
N MET A 125 -5.84 -10.20 5.00
CA MET A 125 -6.71 -9.07 5.36
C MET A 125 -5.94 -7.95 6.05
N GLY A 126 -5.00 -8.28 6.94
CA GLY A 126 -4.15 -7.29 7.60
C GLY A 126 -3.24 -6.56 6.60
N ASP A 127 -2.65 -7.31 5.67
CA ASP A 127 -1.79 -6.74 4.63
C ASP A 127 -2.58 -5.94 3.58
N LEU A 128 -3.79 -6.38 3.19
CA LEU A 128 -4.71 -5.61 2.34
C LEU A 128 -5.15 -4.30 3.00
N GLY A 129 -5.40 -4.31 4.31
CA GLY A 129 -5.71 -3.11 5.08
C GLY A 129 -4.56 -2.10 5.04
N ARG A 130 -3.31 -2.57 5.13
CA ARG A 130 -2.13 -1.71 4.96
C ARG A 130 -2.03 -1.15 3.55
N VAL A 131 -2.22 -1.96 2.52
CA VAL A 131 -2.21 -1.47 1.12
C VAL A 131 -3.29 -0.40 0.91
N LYS A 132 -4.49 -0.60 1.47
CA LYS A 132 -5.60 0.34 1.40
C LYS A 132 -5.23 1.73 1.92
N GLU A 133 -4.57 1.82 3.07
CA GLU A 133 -4.19 3.11 3.70
C GLU A 133 -3.31 4.00 2.79
N TYR A 134 -2.66 3.40 1.80
CA TYR A 134 -1.72 4.09 0.91
C TYR A 134 -2.16 4.15 -0.55
N CYS A 135 -3.34 3.60 -0.86
CA CYS A 135 -3.92 3.63 -2.20
C CYS A 135 -4.76 4.89 -2.43
N ASN A 136 -5.02 5.21 -3.70
CA ASN A 136 -6.00 6.22 -4.05
C ASN A 136 -7.44 5.75 -3.72
N ASP A 137 -8.39 6.68 -3.72
CA ASP A 137 -9.79 6.41 -3.35
C ASP A 137 -10.46 5.34 -4.23
N GLU A 138 -10.01 5.18 -5.48
CA GLU A 138 -10.54 4.19 -6.41
C GLU A 138 -10.11 2.76 -6.03
N TYR A 139 -8.81 2.53 -5.87
CA TYR A 139 -8.27 1.24 -5.45
C TYR A 139 -8.69 0.88 -4.02
N SER A 140 -8.79 1.87 -3.12
CA SER A 140 -9.31 1.66 -1.77
C SER A 140 -10.73 1.09 -1.79
N LYS A 141 -11.61 1.56 -2.69
CA LYS A 141 -12.99 1.04 -2.82
C LYS A 141 -13.03 -0.40 -3.34
N VAL A 142 -12.16 -0.72 -4.30
CA VAL A 142 -12.00 -2.11 -4.79
C VAL A 142 -11.55 -3.02 -3.64
N ILE A 143 -10.61 -2.53 -2.82
CA ILE A 143 -10.13 -3.27 -1.64
C ILE A 143 -11.22 -3.49 -0.62
N ASP A 144 -11.98 -2.45 -0.28
CA ASP A 144 -13.10 -2.56 0.67
C ASP A 144 -14.18 -3.52 0.20
N THR A 145 -14.53 -3.46 -1.08
CA THR A 145 -15.54 -4.35 -1.66
C THR A 145 -15.08 -5.80 -1.56
N PHE A 146 -13.82 -6.08 -1.90
CA PHE A 146 -13.26 -7.43 -1.80
C PHE A 146 -13.19 -7.94 -0.36
N LEU A 147 -12.76 -7.10 0.59
CA LEU A 147 -12.68 -7.46 2.00
C LEU A 147 -14.07 -7.83 2.54
N LEU A 148 -15.09 -7.04 2.22
CA LEU A 148 -16.48 -7.29 2.59
C LEU A 148 -16.99 -8.62 2.01
N GLU A 149 -16.78 -8.88 0.72
CA GLU A 149 -17.21 -10.12 0.08
C GLU A 149 -16.44 -11.35 0.62
N THR A 150 -15.15 -11.19 0.90
CA THR A 150 -14.34 -12.24 1.52
C THR A 150 -14.83 -12.58 2.92
N GLU A 151 -15.24 -11.57 3.70
CA GLU A 151 -15.85 -11.78 5.01
C GLU A 151 -17.18 -12.55 4.90
N LYS A 152 -18.05 -12.19 3.95
CA LYS A 152 -19.30 -12.93 3.70
C LYS A 152 -19.05 -14.39 3.34
N VAL A 153 -18.10 -14.64 2.45
CA VAL A 153 -17.70 -16.02 2.08
C VAL A 153 -17.11 -16.75 3.28
N HIS A 154 -16.28 -16.09 4.09
CA HIS A 154 -15.72 -16.69 5.30
C HIS A 154 -16.83 -17.08 6.30
N GLN A 155 -17.77 -16.17 6.57
CA GLN A 155 -18.93 -16.43 7.42
C GLN A 155 -19.77 -17.60 6.88
N TYR A 156 -20.00 -17.67 5.57
CA TYR A 156 -20.70 -18.78 4.94
C TYR A 156 -19.98 -20.12 5.11
N ILE A 157 -18.67 -20.19 4.87
CA ILE A 157 -17.90 -21.44 5.01
C ILE A 157 -17.88 -21.87 6.48
N VAL A 158 -17.69 -20.94 7.43
CA VAL A 158 -17.75 -21.22 8.87
C VAL A 158 -19.13 -21.71 9.29
N TYR A 159 -20.20 -21.07 8.81
CA TYR A 159 -21.58 -21.47 9.09
C TYR A 159 -21.89 -22.85 8.50
N SER A 160 -21.53 -23.10 7.25
CA SER A 160 -21.70 -24.39 6.56
C SER A 160 -20.92 -25.52 7.25
N ALA A 161 -19.72 -25.24 7.76
CA ALA A 161 -18.94 -26.19 8.55
C ALA A 161 -19.61 -26.54 9.89
N TRP A 162 -20.38 -25.61 10.45
CA TRP A 162 -21.17 -25.78 11.66
C TRP A 162 -22.48 -26.55 11.37
N GLU A 163 -23.14 -26.24 10.25
CA GLU A 163 -24.40 -26.81 9.76
C GLU A 163 -24.25 -28.20 9.13
N LEU A 164 -23.05 -28.65 8.72
CA LEU A 164 -22.74 -30.05 8.38
C LEU A 164 -23.02 -31.04 9.55
N ARG A 165 -23.50 -30.55 10.69
CA ARG A 165 -24.13 -31.37 11.74
C ARG A 165 -25.64 -31.58 11.59
N LYS A 166 -26.38 -30.85 10.74
CA LYS A 166 -27.86 -30.95 10.72
C LYS A 166 -28.64 -30.86 9.40
N VAL A 167 -28.34 -30.08 8.35
CA VAL A 167 -29.30 -29.99 7.21
C VAL A 167 -28.63 -29.70 5.85
N ASP A 168 -29.27 -30.23 4.80
CA ASP A 168 -29.03 -30.09 3.36
C ASP A 168 -29.57 -28.72 2.86
N TYR A 169 -28.74 -27.76 2.41
CA TYR A 169 -29.26 -26.48 1.86
C TYR A 169 -28.36 -25.75 0.84
N GLN A 170 -29.04 -24.92 0.03
CA GLN A 170 -28.72 -24.37 -1.30
C GLN A 170 -27.60 -23.30 -1.36
N GLY A 171 -26.92 -23.28 -2.51
CA GLY A 171 -25.62 -22.66 -2.76
C GLY A 171 -25.58 -21.13 -2.78
N VAL A 172 -24.49 -20.60 -2.25
CA VAL A 172 -24.04 -19.21 -2.46
C VAL A 172 -23.56 -19.07 -3.89
N ASP A 173 -24.05 -18.04 -4.59
CA ASP A 173 -23.53 -17.64 -5.88
C ASP A 173 -22.12 -17.07 -5.70
N LEU A 174 -21.11 -17.87 -6.03
CA LEU A 174 -19.70 -17.50 -5.95
C LEU A 174 -19.24 -16.64 -7.13
N SER A 175 -20.10 -16.35 -8.11
CA SER A 175 -19.73 -15.58 -9.30
C SER A 175 -19.33 -14.14 -8.95
N ASP A 176 -20.05 -13.50 -8.03
CA ASP A 176 -19.73 -12.15 -7.54
C ASP A 176 -18.41 -12.12 -6.77
N TYR A 177 -18.16 -13.11 -5.91
CA TYR A 177 -16.87 -13.25 -5.23
C TYR A 177 -15.73 -13.44 -6.22
N HIS A 178 -15.90 -14.30 -7.23
CA HIS A 178 -14.88 -14.56 -8.23
C HIS A 178 -14.57 -13.31 -9.09
N ASN A 179 -15.60 -12.56 -9.47
CA ASN A 179 -15.45 -11.29 -10.19
C ASN A 179 -14.71 -10.25 -9.34
N ASN A 180 -15.07 -10.10 -8.06
CA ASN A 180 -14.40 -9.16 -7.17
C ASN A 180 -12.97 -9.60 -6.82
N PHE A 181 -12.71 -10.90 -6.70
CA PHE A 181 -11.38 -11.46 -6.53
C PHE A 181 -10.48 -11.15 -7.75
N ARG A 182 -11.00 -11.31 -8.97
CA ARG A 182 -10.28 -10.93 -10.19
C ARG A 182 -9.95 -9.44 -10.20
N ARG A 183 -10.94 -8.58 -9.96
CA ARG A 183 -10.74 -7.12 -9.89
C ARG A 183 -9.72 -6.70 -8.82
N MET A 184 -9.71 -7.40 -7.68
CA MET A 184 -8.68 -7.23 -6.65
C MET A 184 -7.29 -7.62 -7.16
N CYS A 185 -7.17 -8.79 -7.81
CA CYS A 185 -5.89 -9.22 -8.36
C CYS A 185 -5.35 -8.26 -9.41
N ASP A 186 -6.22 -7.73 -10.28
CA ASP A 186 -5.88 -6.73 -11.28
C ASP A 186 -5.44 -5.41 -10.61
N CYS A 187 -6.16 -4.95 -9.59
CA CYS A 187 -5.78 -3.78 -8.78
C CYS A 187 -4.41 -3.95 -8.11
N LEU A 188 -4.15 -5.09 -7.47
CA LEU A 188 -2.84 -5.38 -6.87
C LEU A 188 -1.73 -5.47 -7.91
N PHE A 189 -2.03 -5.98 -9.10
CA PHE A 189 -1.10 -6.02 -10.22
C PHE A 189 -0.74 -4.61 -10.70
N GLU A 190 -1.74 -3.74 -10.88
CA GLU A 190 -1.54 -2.33 -11.25
C GLU A 190 -0.73 -1.57 -10.19
N ILE A 191 -1.07 -1.71 -8.91
CA ILE A 191 -0.31 -1.12 -7.79
C ILE A 191 1.14 -1.64 -7.79
N SER A 192 1.33 -2.93 -8.07
CA SER A 192 2.67 -3.55 -8.12
C SER A 192 3.53 -3.07 -9.30
N ASN A 193 2.90 -2.54 -10.35
CA ASN A 193 3.54 -2.08 -11.58
C ASN A 193 3.72 -0.57 -11.65
N TYR A 194 3.27 0.19 -10.64
CA TYR A 194 3.28 1.65 -10.64
C TYR A 194 4.69 2.30 -10.70
N ARG A 195 5.76 1.54 -10.95
CA ARG A 195 7.15 2.03 -11.01
C ARG A 195 8.14 1.23 -11.88
N ASN A 196 7.68 0.46 -12.88
CA ASN A 196 8.56 0.02 -13.96
C ASN A 196 8.50 1.00 -15.14
#